data_AF-A0A2J6W6L3-F1
#
_entry.id   AF-A0A2J6W6L3-F1
#
_cell.length_a   1.000
_cell.length_b   1.000
_cell.length_c   1.000
_cell.angle_alpha   90.00
_cell.angle_beta   90.00
_cell.angle_gamma   90.00
#
_symmetry.space_group_name_H-M   'P 1'
#
loop_
_entity.id
_entity.type
_entity.pdbx_description
1 polymer ?
#
loop_
_entity_poly.entity_id
_entity_poly.type
_entity_poly.pdbx_seq_one_letter_code
_entity_poly.pdbx_strand_id
1 'polypeptide(L)' 'MEKLELPKEMKDKILATCVNKVLCLEAMKYVYLVKKDDGTLDVAEEFENTDYHALWFVVLSVVNKARRLLKGESIEDI' A
#
# COMPACT_ATOMS: atom_id res chain seq x y z
N MET A 1 17.90 -1.03 -6.01
CA MET A 1 16.51 -0.77 -5.57
C MET A 1 16.33 -1.14 -4.10
N GLU A 2 16.12 -0.14 -3.25
CA GLU A 2 15.99 -0.28 -1.79
C GLU A 2 14.51 -0.37 -1.40
N LYS A 3 14.17 -1.29 -0.50
CA LYS A 3 12.81 -1.46 0.04
C LYS A 3 12.69 -0.80 1.39
N LEU A 4 11.66 0.01 1.56
CA LEU A 4 11.36 0.71 2.80
C LEU A 4 9.91 0.42 3.20
N GLU A 5 9.63 0.29 4.50
CA GLU A 5 8.25 0.18 4.94
C GLU A 5 7.44 1.43 4.57
N LEU A 6 6.13 1.27 4.39
CA LEU A 6 5.25 2.43 4.28
C LEU A 6 5.36 3.30 5.54
N PRO A 7 5.48 4.63 5.41
CA PRO A 7 5.51 5.53 6.55
C PRO A 7 4.26 5.40 7.41
N LYS A 8 4.40 5.56 8.74
CA LYS A 8 3.29 5.44 9.69
C LYS A 8 2.09 6.32 9.31
N GLU A 9 2.33 7.58 8.95
CA GLU A 9 1.27 8.51 8.56
C GLU A 9 0.48 7.99 7.33
N MET A 10 1.17 7.40 6.36
CA MET A 10 0.53 6.79 5.19
C MET A 10 -0.30 5.58 5.58
N LYS A 11 0.24 4.69 6.44
CA LYS A 11 -0.48 3.53 6.99
C LYS A 11 -1.75 3.98 7.72
N ASP A 12 -1.67 5.00 8.57
CA ASP A 12 -2.81 5.52 9.34
C ASP A 12 -3.91 6.11 8.43
N LYS A 13 -3.53 6.90 7.41
CA LYS A 13 -4.46 7.45 6.40
C LYS A 13 -5.18 6.36 5.62
N ILE A 14 -4.45 5.35 5.14
CA ILE A 14 -5.05 4.22 4.40
C ILE A 14 -6.00 3.44 5.32
N LEU A 15 -5.57 3.12 6.54
CA LEU A 15 -6.36 2.33 7.50
C LEU A 15 -7.68 3.02 7.88
N ALA A 16 -7.71 4.35 7.94
CA ALA A 16 -8.91 5.12 8.23
C ALA A 16 -10.02 4.92 7.16
N THR A 17 -9.65 4.62 5.91
CA THR A 17 -10.57 4.38 4.80
C THR A 17 -10.97 2.90 4.64
N CYS A 18 -10.33 1.99 5.37
CA CYS A 18 -10.53 0.56 5.24
C CYS A 18 -11.74 0.08 6.07
N VAL A 19 -12.73 -0.55 5.42
CA VAL A 19 -13.87 -1.20 6.11
C VAL A 19 -13.38 -2.34 7.00
N ASN A 20 -12.54 -3.24 6.47
CA ASN A 20 -11.93 -4.32 7.23
C ASN A 20 -10.50 -3.96 7.63
N LYS A 21 -10.34 -3.38 8.83
CA LYS A 21 -9.04 -2.94 9.36
C LYS A 21 -8.04 -4.08 9.53
N VAL A 22 -8.49 -5.27 9.93
CA VAL A 22 -7.60 -6.44 10.13
C VAL A 22 -7.01 -6.88 8.80
N LEU A 23 -7.84 -7.03 7.78
CA LEU A 23 -7.39 -7.43 6.44
C LEU A 23 -6.50 -6.34 5.79
N CYS A 24 -6.79 -5.07 6.05
CA CYS A 24 -6.00 -3.93 5.59
C CYS A 24 -4.61 -3.89 6.24
N LEU A 25 -4.52 -4.15 7.55
CA LEU A 25 -3.23 -4.28 8.26
C LEU A 25 -2.43 -5.49 7.77
N GLU A 26 -3.10 -6.62 7.50
CA GLU A 26 -2.45 -7.78 6.91
C GLU A 26 -1.90 -7.47 5.52
N ALA A 27 -2.69 -6.82 4.66
CA ALA A 27 -2.28 -6.40 3.33
C ALA A 27 -1.05 -5.47 3.34
N MET A 28 -0.98 -4.53 4.30
CA MET A 28 0.15 -3.61 4.43
C MET A 28 1.50 -4.30 4.67
N LYS A 29 1.52 -5.55 5.15
CA LYS A 29 2.77 -6.32 5.33
C LYS A 29 3.44 -6.68 4.01
N TYR A 30 2.66 -6.74 2.93
CA TYR A 30 3.14 -7.08 1.59
C TYR A 30 3.48 -5.84 0.75
N VAL A 31 3.22 -4.63 1.25
CA VAL A 31 3.37 -3.38 0.47
C VAL A 31 4.51 -2.54 1.03
N TYR A 32 5.36 -2.04 0.15
CA TYR A 32 6.56 -1.29 0.52
C TYR A 32 6.84 -0.13 -0.45
N LEU A 33 7.54 0.88 0.07
CA LEU A 33 8.14 1.93 -0.73
C LEU A 33 9.41 1.41 -1.41
N VAL A 34 9.63 1.91 -2.61
CA VAL A 34 10.74 1.51 -3.47
C VAL A 34 11.47 2.76 -3.92
N LYS A 35 12.76 2.85 -3.59
CA LYS A 35 13.64 3.89 -4.14
C LYS A 35 14.27 3.39 -5.44
N LYS A 36 13.92 4.06 -6.54
CA LYS A 36 14.46 3.83 -7.88
C LYS A 36 15.86 4.41 -8.00
N ASP A 37 16.60 3.98 -9.01
CA ASP A 37 17.99 4.37 -9.22
C ASP A 37 18.15 5.87 -9.57
N ASP A 38 17.10 6.49 -10.12
CA ASP A 38 17.01 7.94 -10.38
C ASP A 38 16.66 8.77 -9.12
N GLY A 39 16.55 8.11 -7.96
CA GLY A 39 16.22 8.73 -6.67
C GLY A 39 14.72 8.92 -6.43
N THR A 40 13.85 8.62 -7.40
CA THR A 40 12.40 8.71 -7.22
C THR A 40 11.85 7.58 -6.35
N LEU A 41 10.72 7.84 -5.68
CA LEU A 41 10.01 6.85 -4.87
C LEU A 41 8.79 6.30 -5.63
N ASP A 42 8.53 5.01 -5.45
CA ASP A 42 7.33 4.32 -5.92
C ASP A 42 6.82 3.35 -4.84
N VAL A 43 5.70 2.68 -5.09
CA VAL A 43 5.14 1.64 -4.25
C VAL A 43 5.12 0.33 -5.03
N ALA A 44 5.53 -0.76 -4.37
CA ALA A 44 5.40 -2.11 -4.89
C ALA A 44 4.81 -3.04 -3.83
N GLU A 45 4.47 -4.24 -4.25
CA GLU A 45 3.97 -5.31 -3.39
C GLU A 45 4.66 -6.63 -3.70
N GLU A 46 4.71 -7.51 -2.70
CA GLU A 46 5.17 -8.90 -2.80
C GLU A 46 4.15 -9.83 -2.14
N PHE A 47 3.07 -10.11 -2.85
CA PHE A 47 2.04 -11.05 -2.44
C PHE A 47 1.92 -12.22 -3.43
N GLU A 48 2.36 -13.41 -3.00
CA GLU A 48 2.47 -14.58 -3.87
C GLU A 48 1.24 -15.51 -3.84
N ASN A 49 0.38 -15.40 -2.84
CA ASN A 49 -0.77 -16.30 -2.66
C ASN A 49 -2.03 -15.77 -3.35
N THR A 50 -2.07 -15.85 -4.67
CA THR A 50 -3.19 -15.34 -5.47
C THR A 50 -4.52 -16.04 -5.20
N ASP A 51 -4.53 -17.26 -4.66
CA ASP A 51 -5.77 -17.98 -4.30
C ASP A 51 -6.51 -17.32 -3.14
N TYR A 52 -5.81 -16.51 -2.33
CA TYR A 52 -6.42 -15.69 -1.31
C TYR A 52 -6.93 -14.35 -1.89
N HIS A 53 -7.89 -14.44 -2.80
CA HIS A 53 -8.41 -13.30 -3.57
C HIS A 53 -8.80 -12.09 -2.72
N ALA A 54 -9.43 -12.29 -1.56
CA ALA A 54 -9.84 -11.19 -0.68
C ALA A 54 -8.64 -10.37 -0.19
N LEU A 55 -7.57 -11.03 0.27
CA LEU A 55 -6.35 -10.34 0.70
C LEU A 55 -5.64 -9.71 -0.49
N TRP A 56 -5.59 -10.40 -1.64
CA TRP A 56 -4.98 -9.87 -2.86
C TRP A 56 -5.62 -8.54 -3.30
N PHE A 57 -6.95 -8.46 -3.34
CA PHE A 57 -7.64 -7.21 -3.69
C PHE A 57 -7.34 -6.08 -2.72
N VAL A 58 -7.19 -6.39 -1.42
CA VAL A 58 -6.83 -5.39 -0.42
C VAL A 58 -5.37 -4.95 -0.60
N VAL A 59 -4.43 -5.85 -0.92
CA VAL A 59 -3.05 -5.50 -1.27
C VAL A 59 -3.03 -4.51 -2.45
N LEU A 60 -3.75 -4.81 -3.52
CA LEU A 60 -3.84 -3.92 -4.69
C LEU A 60 -4.46 -2.56 -4.34
N SER A 61 -5.49 -2.55 -3.48
CA SER A 61 -6.11 -1.31 -2.99
C SER A 61 -5.12 -0.47 -2.17
N VAL A 62 -4.35 -1.09 -1.27
CA VAL A 62 -3.32 -0.42 -0.46
C VAL A 62 -2.22 0.14 -1.35
N VAL A 63 -1.75 -0.60 -2.36
CA VAL A 63 -0.76 -0.10 -3.35
C VAL A 63 -1.30 1.14 -4.06
N ASN A 64 -2.54 1.11 -4.55
CA ASN A 64 -3.14 2.24 -5.25
C ASN A 64 -3.23 3.48 -4.33
N LYS A 65 -3.76 3.31 -3.11
CA LYS A 65 -3.89 4.40 -2.14
C LYS A 65 -2.53 4.98 -1.74
N ALA A 66 -1.53 4.13 -1.51
CA ALA A 66 -0.16 4.57 -1.19
C ALA A 66 0.48 5.36 -2.34
N ARG A 67 0.29 4.95 -3.61
CA ARG A 67 0.78 5.69 -4.79
C ARG A 67 0.14 7.06 -4.92
N ARG A 68 -1.16 7.18 -4.64
CA ARG A 68 -1.87 8.47 -4.65
C ARG A 68 -1.33 9.40 -3.56
N LEU A 69 -1.17 8.88 -2.33
CA LEU A 69 -0.59 9.65 -1.23
C LEU A 69 0.84 10.12 -1.52
N LEU A 70 1.69 9.30 -2.15
CA LEU A 70 3.04 9.73 -2.59
C LEU A 70 3.00 10.91 -3.58
N LYS A 71 1.97 10.97 -4.43
CA LYS A 71 1.77 12.05 -5.41
C LYS A 71 1.05 13.27 -4.82
N GLY A 72 0.66 13.24 -3.55
CA GLY A 72 -0.12 14.30 -2.90
C GLY A 72 -1.60 14.29 -3.29
N GLU A 73 -2.12 13.18 -3.80
CA GLU A 73 -3.53 13.03 -4.19
C GLU A 73 -4.40 12.56 -3.01
N SER A 74 -5.71 12.84 -3.07
CA SER A 74 -6.71 12.32 -2.12
C SER A 74 -6.95 10.82 -2.34
N ILE A 75 -7.41 10.14 -1.28
CA ILE A 75 -7.81 8.72 -1.30
C ILE A 75 -9.24 8.49 -0.74
N GLU A 76 -9.99 9.56 -0.48
CA GLU A 76 -11.33 9.51 0.12
C GLU A 76 -12.43 9.07 -0.87
N ASP A 77 -12.10 9.04 -2.16
CA ASP A 77 -12.98 8.72 -3.29
C ASP A 77 -12.92 7.23 -3.71
N ILE A 78 -12.27 6.36 -2.92
CA ILE A 78 -12.07 4.91 -3.19
C ILE A 78 -12.71 4.03 -2.12
#